data_AF-A0A8S9HU91-F1
#
_entry.id   AF-A0A8S9HU91-F1
#
_cell.length_a   1.000
_cell.length_b   1.000
_cell.length_c   1.000
_cell.angle_alpha   90.00
_cell.angle_beta   90.00
_cell.angle_gamma   90.00
#
_symmetry.space_group_name_H-M   'P 1'
#
loop_
_entity.id
_entity.type
_entity.pdbx_description
1 polymer ?
#
loop_
_entity_poly.entity_id
_entity_poly.type
_entity_poly.pdbx_seq_one_letter_code
_entity_poly.pdbx_strand_id
1 'polypeptide(L)'
;MWSGSRLSSTKELMFLYLILDTGGLMTKLPKGLLSRRKQCFHYFPLHLLLVTIVIGGVNSEYIEYNTAPRIVPEKIRVHLVPHSHDDVGWLKTVDQYYVGANNSIWGACVENVIESVIASLLDDQNRKFIYVEMAFFQRWWRQQSNAKKVKVKKLVDSGQLEFINGGMCMHDEATPHYIDMIDQTTLGHQFIKRDKNFIWTKWSKNNLSPPKLFYVDQICVNDVFAINDGSI
;
A
#
# COMPACT_ATOMS: atom_id res chain seq x y z
N MET A 1 0.56 -0.39 33.27
CA MET A 1 1.18 -1.71 33.51
C MET A 1 0.55 -2.73 32.58
N TRP A 2 0.97 -2.76 31.31
CA TRP A 2 1.07 -3.96 30.46
C TRP A 2 1.82 -3.54 29.19
N SER A 3 3.09 -3.89 29.15
CA SER A 3 3.98 -3.77 28.01
C SER A 3 3.80 -5.03 27.18
N GLY A 4 3.18 -4.92 26.00
CA GLY A 4 3.00 -6.01 25.04
C GLY A 4 4.11 -5.98 24.00
N SER A 5 5.17 -6.72 24.29
CA SER A 5 6.38 -6.89 23.50
C SER A 5 6.12 -7.49 22.12
N ARG A 6 6.67 -6.85 21.09
CA ARG A 6 7.42 -7.45 19.96
C ARG A 6 6.92 -8.82 19.46
N LEU A 7 5.93 -8.79 18.56
CA LEU A 7 5.53 -9.91 17.70
C LEU A 7 6.13 -9.69 16.29
N SER A 8 7.34 -10.20 16.05
CA SER A 8 7.89 -10.35 14.69
C SER A 8 8.89 -11.50 14.64
N SER A 9 8.45 -12.70 15.02
CA SER A 9 9.18 -13.95 14.75
C SER A 9 8.25 -15.15 14.49
N THR A 10 6.92 -14.94 14.45
CA THR A 10 5.93 -16.03 14.29
C THR A 10 5.41 -16.18 12.87
N LYS A 11 5.77 -15.29 11.93
CA LYS A 11 5.31 -15.39 10.54
C LYS A 11 6.11 -16.39 9.69
N GLU A 12 7.36 -16.69 10.04
CA GLU A 12 8.15 -17.71 9.31
C GLU A 12 7.79 -19.15 9.72
N LEU A 13 7.27 -19.36 10.93
CA LEU A 13 6.85 -20.70 11.39
C LEU A 13 5.56 -21.20 10.73
N MET A 14 4.72 -20.30 10.18
CA MET A 14 3.50 -20.71 9.47
C MET A 14 3.76 -21.21 8.05
N PHE A 15 4.90 -20.85 7.42
CA PHE A 15 5.23 -21.33 6.07
C PHE A 15 5.80 -22.75 6.05
N LEU A 16 6.35 -23.23 7.17
CA LEU A 16 6.90 -24.59 7.29
C LEU A 16 5.86 -25.66 7.60
N TYR A 17 4.66 -25.29 8.08
CA TYR A 17 3.62 -26.27 8.41
C TYR A 17 2.83 -26.79 7.19
N LEU A 18 2.99 -26.16 6.02
CA LEU A 18 2.28 -26.52 4.78
C LEU A 18 3.04 -27.53 3.89
N ILE A 19 4.26 -27.95 4.26
CA ILE A 19 5.02 -29.00 3.57
C ILE A 19 5.10 -30.26 4.44
N LEU A 20 4.03 -30.63 5.16
CA LEU A 20 3.92 -31.96 5.78
C LEU A 20 2.51 -32.55 5.72
N ASP A 21 1.60 -31.98 4.94
CA ASP A 21 0.26 -32.55 4.74
C ASP A 21 0.18 -33.32 3.41
N THR A 22 0.90 -34.43 3.35
CA THR A 22 0.55 -35.56 2.47
C THR A 22 -0.09 -36.67 3.30
N GLY A 23 -1.11 -36.33 4.08
CA GLY A 23 -1.98 -37.27 4.79
C GLY A 23 -3.05 -37.93 3.90
N GLY A 24 -2.79 -38.10 2.59
CA GLY A 24 -3.83 -38.44 1.62
C GLY A 24 -3.38 -39.30 0.45
N LEU A 25 -2.69 -40.43 0.68
CA LEU A 25 -2.63 -41.53 -0.30
C LEU A 25 -2.12 -42.86 0.30
N MET A 26 -2.86 -43.46 1.24
CA MET A 26 -2.58 -44.80 1.74
C MET A 26 -3.83 -45.69 1.66
N THR A 27 -4.34 -45.92 0.45
CA THR A 27 -5.08 -47.16 0.18
C THR A 27 -4.64 -47.74 -1.17
N LYS A 28 -4.22 -49.01 -1.14
CA LYS A 28 -3.80 -49.89 -2.25
C LYS A 28 -2.36 -49.74 -2.77
N LEU A 29 -1.44 -50.49 -2.17
CA LEU A 29 -0.24 -50.99 -2.85
C LEU A 29 -0.05 -52.49 -2.55
N PRO A 30 0.31 -53.32 -3.56
CA PRO A 30 0.37 -54.78 -3.45
C PRO A 30 1.59 -55.25 -2.63
N LYS A 31 1.46 -56.45 -2.02
CA LYS A 31 2.33 -57.05 -0.98
C LYS A 31 3.74 -57.50 -1.46
N GLY A 32 4.38 -56.77 -2.38
CA GLY A 32 5.65 -57.17 -3.01
C GLY A 32 6.85 -56.23 -2.83
N LEU A 33 6.73 -55.10 -2.12
CA LEU A 33 7.77 -54.05 -2.09
C LEU A 33 8.32 -53.73 -0.68
N LEU A 34 8.40 -54.73 0.21
CA LEU A 34 8.99 -54.55 1.54
C LEU A 34 10.53 -54.38 1.56
N SER A 35 11.22 -54.56 0.43
CA SER A 35 12.68 -54.43 0.36
C SER A 35 13.16 -52.98 0.20
N ARG A 36 12.36 -52.07 -0.39
CA ARG A 36 12.74 -50.65 -0.58
C ARG A 36 12.39 -49.72 0.59
N ARG A 37 11.61 -50.19 1.58
CA ARG A 37 11.23 -49.38 2.77
C ARG A 37 12.42 -49.09 3.71
N LYS A 38 13.45 -49.94 3.73
CA LYS A 38 14.60 -49.77 4.64
C LYS A 38 15.60 -48.70 4.17
N GLN A 39 15.57 -48.30 2.90
CA GLN A 39 16.46 -47.26 2.38
C GLN A 39 16.00 -45.85 2.74
N CYS A 40 14.70 -45.54 2.67
CA CYS A 40 14.19 -44.18 2.98
C CYS A 40 14.34 -43.79 4.47
N PHE A 41 14.28 -44.76 5.39
CA PHE A 41 14.45 -44.50 6.83
C PHE A 41 15.88 -44.07 7.22
N HIS A 42 16.89 -44.43 6.42
CA HIS A 42 18.29 -44.07 6.69
C HIS A 42 18.65 -42.65 6.20
N TYR A 43 17.98 -42.15 5.16
CA TYR A 43 18.21 -40.80 4.62
C TYR A 43 17.41 -39.70 5.32
N PHE A 44 16.33 -40.07 6.02
CA PHE A 44 15.49 -39.14 6.78
C PHE A 44 16.25 -38.36 7.89
N PRO A 45 17.05 -38.99 8.77
CA PRO A 45 17.85 -38.26 9.75
C PRO A 45 18.97 -37.43 9.10
N LEU A 46 19.49 -37.86 7.95
CA LEU A 46 20.52 -37.15 7.21
C LEU A 46 19.97 -35.86 6.56
N HIS A 47 18.75 -35.88 6.02
CA HIS A 47 18.07 -34.68 5.51
C HIS A 47 17.68 -33.73 6.63
N LEU A 48 17.20 -34.24 7.77
CA LEU A 48 16.89 -33.39 8.93
C LEU A 48 18.14 -32.69 9.46
N LEU A 49 19.28 -33.40 9.53
CA LEU A 49 20.58 -32.84 9.90
C LEU A 49 21.09 -31.81 8.89
N LEU A 50 20.89 -32.06 7.59
CA LEU A 50 21.29 -31.11 6.55
C LEU A 50 20.46 -29.82 6.62
N VAL A 51 19.15 -29.93 6.89
CA VAL A 51 18.25 -28.79 7.08
C VAL A 51 18.61 -28.01 8.33
N THR A 52 18.95 -28.66 9.45
CA THR A 52 19.38 -27.95 10.67
C THR A 52 20.74 -27.29 10.52
N ILE A 53 21.68 -27.87 9.76
CA ILE A 53 22.96 -27.24 9.42
C ILE A 53 22.75 -26.02 8.52
N VAL A 54 21.86 -26.12 7.53
CA VAL A 54 21.54 -25.00 6.63
C VAL A 54 20.80 -23.87 7.35
N ILE A 55 19.88 -24.18 8.27
CA ILE A 55 19.14 -23.17 9.05
C ILE A 55 20.01 -22.59 10.18
N GLY A 56 20.85 -23.40 10.82
CA GLY A 56 21.70 -22.98 11.94
C GLY A 56 22.88 -22.07 11.57
N GLY A 57 23.19 -21.93 10.28
CA GLY A 57 24.28 -21.10 9.77
C GLY A 57 23.88 -19.70 9.31
N VAL A 58 22.58 -19.38 9.28
CA VAL A 58 22.09 -18.09 8.74
C VAL A 58 21.67 -17.18 9.89
N ASN A 59 22.56 -16.26 10.27
CA ASN A 59 22.20 -15.14 11.12
C ASN A 59 21.58 -14.05 10.24
N SER A 60 20.27 -13.85 10.35
CA SER A 60 19.58 -12.70 9.74
C SER A 60 19.55 -11.56 10.74
N GLU A 61 20.31 -10.50 10.49
CA GLU A 61 20.24 -9.27 11.28
C GLU A 61 19.16 -8.35 10.71
N TYR A 62 18.11 -8.10 11.49
CA TYR A 62 17.13 -7.07 11.17
C TYR A 62 17.73 -5.69 11.43
N ILE A 63 17.91 -4.89 10.37
CA ILE A 63 18.34 -3.49 10.46
C ILE A 63 17.09 -2.61 10.53
N GLU A 64 16.89 -1.94 11.66
CA GLU A 64 15.82 -0.95 11.81
C GLU A 64 16.20 0.35 11.08
N TYR A 65 15.35 0.79 10.15
CA TYR A 65 15.57 2.03 9.40
C TYR A 65 15.10 3.24 10.22
N ASN A 66 15.93 4.28 10.28
CA ASN A 66 15.50 5.58 10.80
C ASN A 66 14.73 6.35 9.73
N THR A 67 13.40 6.27 9.77
CA THR A 67 12.50 6.92 8.80
C THR A 67 12.07 8.33 9.20
N ALA A 68 12.52 8.83 10.36
CA ALA A 68 12.13 10.15 10.84
C ALA A 68 12.68 11.25 9.91
N PRO A 69 11.86 12.24 9.50
CA PRO A 69 12.33 13.32 8.65
C PRO A 69 13.38 14.15 9.40
N ARG A 70 14.49 14.46 8.73
CA ARG A 70 15.55 15.32 9.27
C ARG A 70 15.91 16.39 8.26
N ILE A 71 15.87 17.64 8.69
CA ILE A 71 16.47 18.76 7.95
C ILE A 71 17.92 18.86 8.42
N VAL A 72 18.86 18.77 7.48
CA VAL A 72 20.28 18.99 7.75
C VAL A 72 20.65 20.32 7.10
N PRO A 73 21.09 21.32 7.87
CA PRO A 73 21.57 22.59 7.31
C PRO A 73 22.64 22.35 6.25
N GLU A 74 22.72 23.24 5.25
CA GLU A 74 23.73 23.21 4.18
C GLU A 74 23.69 21.94 3.29
N LYS A 75 22.61 21.15 3.36
CA LYS A 75 22.34 20.03 2.45
C LYS A 75 21.06 20.25 1.66
N ILE A 76 21.03 19.67 0.46
CA ILE A 76 19.83 19.64 -0.37
C ILE A 76 18.72 18.90 0.38
N ARG A 77 17.53 19.50 0.41
CA ARG A 77 16.32 18.86 0.92
C ARG A 77 15.69 18.04 -0.20
N VAL A 78 15.54 16.73 0.05
CA VAL A 78 14.91 15.81 -0.88
C VAL A 78 13.58 15.38 -0.29
N HIS A 79 12.50 15.74 -0.98
CA HIS A 79 11.15 15.34 -0.62
C HIS A 79 10.76 14.11 -1.44
N LEU A 80 10.65 12.96 -0.78
CA LEU A 80 10.07 11.76 -1.40
C LEU A 80 8.55 11.85 -1.23
N VAL A 81 7.81 11.84 -2.35
CA VAL A 81 6.35 11.97 -2.37
C VAL A 81 5.72 10.72 -2.97
N PRO A 82 5.44 9.68 -2.15
CA PRO A 82 4.80 8.46 -2.62
C PRO A 82 3.38 8.73 -3.09
N HIS A 83 3.04 8.18 -4.26
CA HIS A 83 1.74 8.31 -4.91
C HIS A 83 1.45 7.05 -5.74
N SER A 84 0.19 6.91 -6.19
CA SER A 84 -0.23 5.95 -7.21
C SER A 84 -1.06 6.72 -8.21
N HIS A 85 -0.82 6.49 -9.50
CA HIS A 85 -1.64 7.05 -10.57
C HIS A 85 -2.73 6.02 -10.92
N ASP A 86 -3.96 6.32 -10.52
CA ASP A 86 -5.10 5.40 -10.64
C ASP A 86 -6.09 5.94 -11.70
N ASP A 87 -5.85 5.63 -12.98
CA ASP A 87 -6.72 6.05 -14.09
C ASP A 87 -8.18 5.67 -13.87
N VAL A 88 -9.09 6.64 -13.94
CA VAL A 88 -10.54 6.43 -13.88
C VAL A 88 -11.06 5.96 -15.24
N GLY A 89 -10.51 4.84 -15.72
CA GLY A 89 -10.77 4.27 -17.03
C GLY A 89 -9.74 4.69 -18.06
N TRP A 90 -9.09 3.70 -18.69
CA TRP A 90 -8.14 3.88 -19.79
C TRP A 90 -8.06 2.59 -20.61
N LEU A 91 -7.11 1.69 -20.32
CA LEU A 91 -7.02 0.36 -20.96
C LEU A 91 -8.07 -0.61 -20.41
N LYS A 92 -8.43 -0.45 -19.14
CA LYS A 92 -9.50 -1.20 -18.46
C LYS A 92 -10.62 -0.25 -18.04
N THR A 93 -11.80 -0.81 -17.80
CA THR A 93 -12.89 -0.03 -17.23
C THR A 93 -12.59 0.34 -15.78
N VAL A 94 -13.27 1.37 -15.25
CA VAL A 94 -13.16 1.79 -13.84
C VAL A 94 -13.34 0.59 -12.90
N ASP A 95 -14.34 -0.25 -13.15
CA ASP A 95 -14.62 -1.42 -12.30
C ASP A 95 -13.54 -2.49 -12.38
N GLN A 96 -13.00 -2.72 -13.58
CA GLN A 96 -11.92 -3.69 -13.78
C GLN A 96 -10.62 -3.23 -13.10
N TYR A 97 -10.29 -1.93 -13.17
CA TYR A 97 -9.18 -1.36 -12.40
C TYR A 97 -9.41 -1.47 -10.90
N TYR A 98 -10.63 -1.20 -10.42
CA TYR A 98 -10.94 -1.25 -9.00
C TYR A 98 -10.71 -2.63 -8.40
N VAL A 99 -11.36 -3.66 -8.96
CA VAL A 99 -11.32 -5.04 -8.43
C VAL A 99 -10.12 -5.87 -8.91
N GLY A 100 -9.29 -5.32 -9.80
CA GLY A 100 -8.17 -6.07 -10.38
C GLY A 100 -8.58 -7.16 -11.36
N ALA A 101 -9.67 -6.97 -12.10
CA ALA A 101 -10.10 -7.89 -13.14
C ALA A 101 -9.37 -7.65 -14.46
N ASN A 102 -9.39 -8.68 -15.32
CA ASN A 102 -8.85 -8.65 -16.68
C ASN A 102 -7.37 -8.23 -16.75
N ASN A 103 -6.55 -8.76 -15.84
CA ASN A 103 -5.13 -8.40 -15.73
C ASN A 103 -4.27 -8.85 -16.93
N SER A 104 -4.81 -9.66 -17.83
CA SER A 104 -4.17 -9.96 -19.12
C SER A 104 -4.05 -8.71 -20.01
N ILE A 105 -4.90 -7.69 -19.83
CA ILE A 105 -4.76 -6.38 -20.50
C ILE A 105 -3.69 -5.56 -19.78
N TRP A 106 -3.84 -5.41 -18.46
CA TRP A 106 -2.93 -4.65 -17.61
C TRP A 106 -3.05 -5.07 -16.14
N GLY A 107 -1.92 -5.38 -15.50
CA GLY A 107 -1.87 -5.79 -14.10
C GLY A 107 -2.04 -4.61 -13.14
N ALA A 108 -3.28 -4.32 -12.74
CA ALA A 108 -3.58 -3.22 -11.82
C ALA A 108 -4.83 -3.51 -11.01
N CYS A 109 -4.80 -3.21 -9.71
CA CYS A 109 -5.89 -3.38 -8.76
C CYS A 109 -5.89 -2.25 -7.73
N VAL A 110 -6.78 -1.27 -7.89
CA VAL A 110 -6.81 -0.07 -7.03
C VAL A 110 -7.21 -0.40 -5.61
N GLU A 111 -8.10 -1.38 -5.40
CA GLU A 111 -8.46 -1.84 -4.05
C GLU A 111 -7.22 -2.34 -3.27
N ASN A 112 -6.35 -3.12 -3.92
CA ASN A 112 -5.12 -3.60 -3.30
C ASN A 112 -4.13 -2.46 -3.02
N VAL A 113 -4.05 -1.45 -3.90
CA VAL A 113 -3.23 -0.25 -3.67
C VAL A 113 -3.71 0.45 -2.39
N ILE A 114 -5.00 0.78 -2.29
CA ILE A 114 -5.53 1.50 -1.12
C ILE A 114 -5.32 0.67 0.15
N GLU A 115 -5.67 -0.62 0.16
CA GLU A 115 -5.50 -1.47 1.35
C GLU A 115 -4.05 -1.57 1.82
N SER A 116 -3.12 -1.78 0.88
CA SER A 116 -1.69 -1.91 1.20
C SER A 116 -1.06 -0.59 1.65
N VAL A 117 -1.46 0.54 1.08
CA VAL A 117 -1.04 1.89 1.52
C VAL A 117 -1.53 2.15 2.94
N ILE A 118 -2.81 1.91 3.23
CA ILE A 118 -3.35 2.12 4.59
C ILE A 118 -2.63 1.23 5.60
N ALA A 119 -2.35 -0.04 5.27
CA ALA A 119 -1.57 -0.91 6.13
C ALA A 119 -0.14 -0.39 6.35
N SER A 120 0.52 0.07 5.29
CA SER A 120 1.89 0.59 5.34
C SER A 120 2.00 1.87 6.15
N LEU A 121 1.04 2.78 6.05
CA LEU A 121 1.00 4.02 6.83
C LEU A 121 0.73 3.77 8.31
N LEU A 122 -0.06 2.75 8.65
CA LEU A 122 -0.31 2.38 10.05
C LEU A 122 0.91 1.75 10.74
N ASP A 123 1.81 1.18 9.95
CA ASP A 123 3.01 0.48 10.43
C ASP A 123 4.16 1.44 10.77
N ASP A 124 4.22 2.62 10.13
CA ASP A 124 5.22 3.66 10.44
C ASP A 124 4.61 5.07 10.31
N GLN A 125 4.62 5.81 11.44
CA GLN A 125 4.08 7.17 11.54
C GLN A 125 4.78 8.20 10.64
N ASN A 126 6.01 7.93 10.21
CA ASN A 126 6.79 8.84 9.37
C ASN A 126 6.47 8.68 7.88
N ARG A 127 5.83 7.57 7.47
CA ARG A 127 5.45 7.35 6.08
C ARG A 127 4.37 8.34 5.66
N LYS A 128 4.45 8.75 4.39
CA LYS A 128 3.55 9.70 3.72
C LYS A 128 3.02 9.06 2.46
N PHE A 129 1.80 9.42 2.08
CA PHE A 129 1.22 9.07 0.79
C PHE A 129 0.23 10.15 0.36
N ILE A 130 0.23 10.49 -0.92
CA ILE A 130 -0.80 11.36 -1.52
C ILE A 130 -1.76 10.55 -2.37
N TYR A 131 -3.05 10.83 -2.28
CA TYR A 131 -4.09 10.15 -3.07
C TYR A 131 -4.94 11.17 -3.83
N VAL A 132 -5.29 10.87 -5.08
CA VAL A 132 -5.88 11.85 -6.00
C VAL A 132 -7.34 11.55 -6.36
N GLU A 133 -7.63 10.37 -6.90
CA GLU A 133 -8.90 10.11 -7.61
C GLU A 133 -10.05 9.68 -6.67
N MET A 134 -10.95 10.60 -6.35
CA MET A 134 -12.03 10.32 -5.38
C MET A 134 -13.04 9.29 -5.89
N ALA A 135 -13.15 9.04 -7.20
CA ALA A 135 -14.01 7.97 -7.72
C ALA A 135 -13.70 6.61 -7.08
N PHE A 136 -12.42 6.25 -6.99
CA PHE A 136 -11.98 5.00 -6.38
C PHE A 136 -12.02 5.06 -4.86
N PHE A 137 -11.49 6.13 -4.26
CA PHE A 137 -11.47 6.25 -2.80
C PHE A 137 -12.88 6.21 -2.19
N GLN A 138 -13.84 6.91 -2.81
CA GLN A 138 -15.23 6.89 -2.35
C GLN A 138 -15.85 5.49 -2.46
N ARG A 139 -15.58 4.77 -3.54
CA ARG A 139 -16.06 3.40 -3.71
C ARG A 139 -15.52 2.50 -2.61
N TRP A 140 -14.21 2.54 -2.41
CA TRP A 140 -13.53 1.81 -1.34
C TRP A 140 -14.10 2.18 0.03
N TRP A 141 -14.23 3.47 0.32
CA TRP A 141 -14.72 3.99 1.60
C TRP A 141 -16.10 3.45 1.98
N ARG A 142 -17.02 3.34 1.00
CA ARG A 142 -18.37 2.82 1.24
C ARG A 142 -18.37 1.38 1.74
N GLN A 143 -17.35 0.60 1.37
CA GLN A 143 -17.23 -0.83 1.72
C GLN A 143 -16.53 -1.04 3.08
N GLN A 144 -15.94 0.00 3.67
CA GLN A 144 -15.13 -0.13 4.88
C GLN A 144 -15.94 -0.17 6.18
N SER A 145 -15.44 -0.97 7.13
CA SER A 145 -15.93 -1.00 8.51
C SER A 145 -15.66 0.31 9.25
N ASN A 146 -16.48 0.63 10.26
CA ASN A 146 -16.27 1.82 11.09
C ASN A 146 -14.88 1.85 11.74
N ALA A 147 -14.35 0.69 12.15
CA ALA A 147 -13.01 0.59 12.72
C ALA A 147 -11.91 0.98 11.72
N LYS A 148 -12.01 0.53 10.45
CA LYS A 148 -11.08 0.94 9.38
C LYS A 148 -11.23 2.43 9.09
N LYS A 149 -12.46 2.94 8.97
CA LYS A 149 -12.74 4.37 8.75
C LYS A 149 -12.10 5.27 9.82
N VAL A 150 -12.17 4.88 11.09
CA VAL A 150 -11.50 5.62 12.18
C VAL A 150 -9.98 5.63 12.02
N LYS A 151 -9.36 4.52 11.63
CA LYS A 151 -7.91 4.45 11.38
C LYS A 151 -7.49 5.37 10.24
N VAL A 152 -8.21 5.33 9.12
CA VAL A 152 -7.92 6.21 7.96
C VAL A 152 -8.08 7.67 8.32
N LYS A 153 -9.13 8.04 9.07
CA LYS A 153 -9.32 9.40 9.58
C LYS A 153 -8.11 9.88 10.38
N LYS A 154 -7.57 9.04 11.27
CA LYS A 154 -6.34 9.36 12.02
C LYS A 154 -5.12 9.58 11.11
N LEU A 155 -4.99 8.81 10.02
CA LEU A 155 -3.90 9.00 9.05
C LEU A 155 -4.02 10.33 8.30
N VAL A 156 -5.24 10.76 7.99
CA VAL A 156 -5.48 12.07 7.38
C VAL A 156 -5.23 13.19 8.39
N ASP A 157 -5.73 13.05 9.61
CA ASP A 157 -5.52 14.03 10.70
C ASP A 157 -4.04 14.20 11.05
N SER A 158 -3.24 13.12 11.00
CA SER A 158 -1.78 13.16 11.23
C SER A 158 -0.99 13.68 10.02
N GLY A 159 -1.64 13.87 8.86
CA GLY A 159 -0.99 14.24 7.61
C GLY A 159 -0.09 13.14 7.06
N GLN A 160 -0.36 11.87 7.37
CA GLN A 160 0.28 10.73 6.72
C GLN A 160 -0.37 10.41 5.37
N LEU A 161 -1.69 10.56 5.29
CA LEU A 161 -2.45 10.48 4.05
C LEU A 161 -2.98 11.87 3.69
N GLU A 162 -2.60 12.40 2.54
CA GLU A 162 -3.08 13.70 2.06
C GLU A 162 -3.86 13.52 0.75
N PHE A 163 -5.04 14.13 0.65
CA PHE A 163 -5.80 14.18 -0.61
C PHE A 163 -5.35 15.39 -1.42
N ILE A 164 -4.93 15.16 -2.66
CA ILE A 164 -4.47 16.22 -3.58
C ILE A 164 -5.32 16.18 -4.84
N ASN A 165 -5.56 17.35 -5.46
CA ASN A 165 -6.66 17.59 -6.42
C ASN A 165 -8.02 17.33 -5.77
N GLY A 166 -8.37 16.08 -5.46
CA GLY A 166 -9.57 15.70 -4.71
C GLY A 166 -10.86 15.71 -5.52
N GLY A 167 -10.79 15.86 -6.85
CA GLY A 167 -11.90 15.64 -7.76
C GLY A 167 -12.25 14.15 -7.90
N MET A 168 -13.34 13.87 -8.63
CA MET A 168 -13.70 12.50 -8.99
C MET A 168 -12.61 11.82 -9.83
N CYS A 169 -11.96 12.56 -10.71
CA CYS A 169 -10.78 12.15 -11.47
C CYS A 169 -9.80 13.32 -11.65
N MET A 170 -8.57 13.00 -12.08
CA MET A 170 -7.72 13.96 -12.78
C MET A 170 -8.29 14.11 -14.20
N HIS A 171 -8.97 15.22 -14.47
CA HIS A 171 -9.63 15.46 -15.76
C HIS A 171 -8.62 15.97 -16.78
N ASP A 172 -8.93 15.75 -18.07
CA ASP A 172 -8.21 16.41 -19.16
C ASP A 172 -8.33 17.95 -19.05
N GLU A 173 -7.34 18.69 -19.54
CA GLU A 173 -7.34 20.16 -19.52
C GLU A 173 -7.63 20.76 -20.90
N ALA A 174 -7.67 19.94 -21.97
CA ALA A 174 -7.87 20.42 -23.34
C ALA A 174 -9.33 20.35 -23.81
N THR A 175 -10.04 19.26 -23.52
CA THR A 175 -11.34 18.94 -24.11
C THR A 175 -12.58 19.20 -23.25
N PRO A 176 -12.57 19.18 -21.90
CA PRO A 176 -13.80 19.36 -21.14
C PRO A 176 -14.24 20.82 -21.09
N HIS A 177 -15.54 21.01 -20.90
CA HIS A 177 -16.08 22.32 -20.57
C HIS A 177 -15.78 22.64 -19.09
N TYR A 178 -15.47 23.90 -18.78
CA TYR A 178 -15.11 24.30 -17.41
C TYR A 178 -16.20 23.98 -16.37
N ILE A 179 -17.47 23.92 -16.78
CA ILE A 179 -18.58 23.51 -15.90
C ILE A 179 -18.39 22.06 -15.46
N ASP A 180 -18.03 21.14 -16.36
CA ASP A 180 -17.80 19.74 -16.03
C ASP A 180 -16.56 19.57 -15.13
N MET A 181 -15.52 20.37 -15.38
CA MET A 181 -14.33 20.44 -14.51
C MET A 181 -14.72 20.87 -13.08
N ILE A 182 -15.58 21.89 -12.95
CA ILE A 182 -16.08 22.37 -11.65
C ILE A 182 -16.96 21.31 -10.99
N ASP A 183 -17.89 20.70 -11.72
CA ASP A 183 -18.84 19.73 -11.17
C ASP A 183 -18.14 18.48 -10.64
N GLN A 184 -17.22 17.90 -11.43
CA GLN A 184 -16.49 16.72 -10.99
C GLN A 184 -15.59 17.02 -9.78
N THR A 185 -14.96 18.20 -9.76
CA THR A 185 -14.12 18.64 -8.62
C THR A 185 -14.98 18.84 -7.38
N THR A 186 -16.12 19.49 -7.55
CA THR A 186 -17.08 19.78 -6.48
C THR A 186 -17.63 18.50 -5.86
N LEU A 187 -17.95 17.48 -6.66
CA LEU A 187 -18.43 16.19 -6.17
C LEU A 187 -17.39 15.51 -5.26
N GLY A 188 -16.12 15.47 -5.67
CA GLY A 188 -15.03 14.92 -4.87
C GLY A 188 -14.79 15.73 -3.58
N HIS A 189 -14.71 17.05 -3.69
CA HIS A 189 -14.50 17.94 -2.53
C HIS A 189 -15.65 17.89 -1.54
N GLN A 190 -16.89 17.75 -2.01
CA GLN A 190 -18.05 17.59 -1.14
C GLN A 190 -17.94 16.30 -0.31
N PHE A 191 -17.46 15.20 -0.89
CA PHE A 191 -17.22 13.97 -0.14
C PHE A 191 -16.19 14.19 0.97
N ILE A 192 -15.04 14.79 0.64
CA ILE A 192 -13.98 15.12 1.61
C ILE A 192 -14.53 16.01 2.73
N LYS A 193 -15.30 17.06 2.38
CA LYS A 193 -15.83 18.03 3.34
C LYS A 193 -16.97 17.48 4.22
N ARG A 194 -17.81 16.58 3.70
CA ARG A 194 -18.98 16.04 4.41
C ARG A 194 -18.58 15.22 5.64
N ASP A 195 -17.52 14.44 5.53
CA ASP A 195 -16.89 13.82 6.69
C ASP A 195 -16.08 14.92 7.40
N LYS A 196 -16.68 15.58 8.41
CA LYS A 196 -16.07 16.65 9.25
C LYS A 196 -14.72 16.30 9.91
N ASN A 197 -14.16 15.13 9.63
CA ASN A 197 -12.92 14.57 10.13
C ASN A 197 -11.86 14.33 9.03
N PHE A 198 -12.14 14.66 7.76
CA PHE A 198 -11.09 14.94 6.78
C PHE A 198 -10.91 16.46 6.75
N ILE A 199 -10.45 17.03 7.87
CA ILE A 199 -10.26 18.47 7.95
C ILE A 199 -9.12 18.83 6.99
N TRP A 200 -9.36 19.85 6.16
CA TRP A 200 -8.36 20.55 5.32
C TRP A 200 -7.33 21.31 6.19
N THR A 201 -6.76 20.67 7.22
CA THR A 201 -6.01 21.34 8.30
C THR A 201 -4.62 21.81 7.92
N LYS A 202 -4.24 21.72 6.64
CA LYS A 202 -3.00 22.33 6.15
C LYS A 202 -3.18 23.28 4.98
N TRP A 203 -4.30 23.21 4.26
CA TRP A 203 -4.56 24.14 3.17
C TRP A 203 -5.14 25.48 3.69
N SER A 204 -5.97 25.45 4.73
CA SER A 204 -6.67 26.67 5.20
C SER A 204 -5.85 27.59 6.12
N LYS A 205 -4.74 27.14 6.72
CA LYS A 205 -3.94 27.99 7.62
C LYS A 205 -3.01 28.96 6.89
N ASN A 206 -2.68 28.67 5.63
CA ASN A 206 -1.88 29.55 4.81
C ASN A 206 -2.78 30.00 3.66
N ASN A 207 -3.25 31.24 3.72
CA ASN A 207 -3.91 31.99 2.65
C ASN A 207 -2.98 32.09 1.42
N LEU A 208 -2.73 30.96 0.78
CA LEU A 208 -2.02 30.87 -0.48
C LEU A 208 -3.11 30.70 -1.53
N SER A 209 -3.24 31.77 -2.31
CA SER A 209 -3.72 31.88 -3.68
C SER A 209 -3.91 30.57 -4.47
N PRO A 210 -4.69 30.58 -5.57
CA PRO A 210 -4.78 29.45 -6.48
C PRO A 210 -3.47 29.34 -7.28
N PRO A 211 -2.51 28.48 -6.88
CA PRO A 211 -1.82 27.71 -7.92
C PRO A 211 -1.40 26.28 -7.53
N LYS A 212 -1.81 25.73 -6.37
CA LYS A 212 -1.42 24.35 -6.00
C LYS A 212 -2.25 23.24 -6.69
N LEU A 213 -3.40 23.56 -7.29
CA LEU A 213 -4.17 22.61 -8.09
C LEU A 213 -3.38 22.21 -9.35
N PHE A 214 -2.83 23.20 -10.06
CA PHE A 214 -2.13 23.04 -11.33
C PHE A 214 -0.81 22.26 -11.24
N TYR A 215 -0.06 22.38 -10.13
CA TYR A 215 1.24 21.71 -10.06
C TYR A 215 1.11 20.20 -9.90
N VAL A 216 0.03 19.69 -9.31
CA VAL A 216 -0.08 18.25 -9.03
C VAL A 216 -0.69 17.47 -10.19
N ASP A 217 -1.59 18.09 -10.96
CA ASP A 217 -2.10 17.50 -12.20
C ASP A 217 -0.97 17.20 -13.21
N GLN A 218 0.11 17.99 -13.20
CA GLN A 218 1.35 17.69 -13.96
C GLN A 218 2.32 16.72 -13.26
N ILE A 219 2.30 16.62 -11.92
CA ILE A 219 3.22 15.74 -11.17
C ILE A 219 2.93 14.26 -11.43
N CYS A 220 1.68 13.88 -11.68
CA CYS A 220 1.32 12.48 -11.92
C CYS A 220 1.69 11.95 -13.32
N VAL A 221 2.17 12.80 -14.22
CA VAL A 221 2.55 12.39 -15.59
C VAL A 221 4.03 12.00 -15.70
N ASN A 222 4.90 12.44 -14.77
CA ASN A 222 6.34 12.16 -14.84
C ASN A 222 6.93 11.89 -13.45
N ASP A 223 7.56 10.72 -13.27
CA ASP A 223 8.13 10.21 -12.03
C ASP A 223 9.12 11.16 -11.30
N VAL A 224 9.11 11.04 -9.96
CA VAL A 224 10.09 11.50 -8.94
C VAL A 224 10.65 12.92 -9.11
N PHE A 225 10.13 13.87 -8.33
CA PHE A 225 10.72 15.21 -8.19
C PHE A 225 11.29 15.47 -6.79
N ALA A 226 12.52 15.97 -6.75
CA ALA A 226 13.05 16.69 -5.59
C ALA A 226 12.53 18.14 -5.66
N ILE A 227 11.68 18.54 -4.72
CA ILE A 227 11.33 19.95 -4.54
C ILE A 227 12.54 20.64 -3.92
N ASN A 228 13.32 21.36 -4.73
CA ASN A 228 14.37 22.24 -4.23
C ASN A 228 13.70 23.53 -3.72
N ASP A 229 13.48 23.60 -2.42
CA ASP A 229 13.03 24.82 -1.76
C ASP A 229 14.21 25.76 -1.59
N GLY A 230 14.57 26.38 -2.71
CA GLY A 230 15.68 27.31 -2.85
C GLY A 230 15.73 28.32 -1.70
N SER A 231 16.80 28.24 -0.92
CA SER A 231 17.32 29.34 -0.14
C SER A 231 18.65 29.74 -0.76
N ILE A 232 18.66 30.84 -1.51
CA ILE A 232 19.85 31.69 -1.64
C ILE A 232 19.91 32.54 -0.38
#